data_AF-A0A2N1IED2-F1
#
_entry.id   AF-A0A2N1IED2-F1
#
_cell.length_a   1.000
_cell.length_b   1.000
_cell.length_c   1.000
_cell.angle_alpha   90.00
_cell.angle_beta   90.00
_cell.angle_gamma   90.00
#
_symmetry.space_group_name_H-M   'P 1'
#
loop_
_entity.id
_entity.type
_entity.pdbx_description
1 polymer ?
#
loop_
_entity_poly.entity_id
_entity_poly.type
_entity_poly.pdbx_seq_one_letter_code
_entity_poly.pdbx_strand_id
1 'polypeptide(L)'
;MKFIIILLTTSLLLFSYPVTAKKTAVPDISHLVSKEDFARYTDVADFIERSPKVTISVAPSKEDIDEYGLQVAKSLTGSDCDRDGKMDDNPTCNAVFYKLWLKYAR
;
A
#
# COMPACT_ATOMS: atom_id res chain seq x y z
N MET A 1 -1.65 20.16 -47.26
CA MET A 1 -2.33 19.24 -46.31
C MET A 1 -1.41 18.13 -45.81
N LYS A 2 -0.78 17.31 -46.67
CA LYS A 2 0.17 16.24 -46.24
C LYS A 2 1.32 16.73 -45.35
N PHE A 3 1.94 17.87 -45.66
CA PHE A 3 3.01 18.45 -44.84
C PHE A 3 2.56 18.83 -43.43
N ILE A 4 1.35 19.38 -43.28
CA ILE A 4 0.78 19.75 -41.98
C ILE A 4 0.50 18.49 -41.14
N ILE A 5 -0.01 17.43 -41.78
CA ILE A 5 -0.26 16.14 -41.12
C ILE A 5 1.05 15.53 -40.63
N ILE A 6 2.10 15.54 -41.47
CA ILE A 6 3.43 15.03 -41.08
C ILE A 6 3.95 15.79 -39.86
N LEU A 7 3.90 17.13 -39.88
CA LEU A 7 4.36 17.99 -38.77
C LEU A 7 3.58 17.75 -37.47
N LEU A 8 2.27 17.53 -37.56
CA LEU A 8 1.43 17.18 -36.41
C LEU A 8 1.80 15.80 -35.84
N THR A 9 2.03 14.80 -36.71
CA THR A 9 2.40 13.45 -36.26
C THR A 9 3.79 13.36 -35.63
N THR A 10 4.78 14.09 -36.14
CA THR A 10 6.12 14.13 -35.52
C THR A 10 6.11 14.90 -34.21
N SER A 11 5.32 15.97 -34.10
CA SER A 11 5.13 16.71 -32.84
C SER A 11 4.57 15.80 -31.74
N LEU A 12 3.51 15.03 -32.03
CA LEU A 12 2.88 14.12 -31.07
C LEU A 12 3.82 13.01 -30.56
N LEU A 13 4.74 12.51 -31.38
CA LEU A 13 5.70 11.49 -30.97
C LEU A 13 6.80 12.02 -30.03
N LEU A 14 7.10 13.31 -30.09
CA LEU A 14 8.16 13.95 -29.29
C LEU A 14 7.73 14.29 -27.85
N PHE A 15 6.44 14.21 -27.50
CA PHE A 15 5.92 14.50 -26.15
C PHE A 15 5.77 13.26 -25.24
N SER A 16 6.40 12.14 -25.59
CA SER A 16 6.39 10.94 -24.76
C SER A 16 7.30 11.13 -23.53
N TYR A 17 6.76 11.60 -22.41
CA TYR A 17 7.51 11.67 -21.14
C TYR A 17 7.65 10.26 -20.53
N PRO A 18 8.87 9.81 -20.15
CA PRO A 18 9.03 8.59 -19.39
C PRO A 18 8.47 8.81 -17.96
N VAL A 19 7.39 8.12 -17.62
CA VAL A 19 6.89 8.07 -16.25
C VAL A 19 7.80 7.13 -15.47
N THR A 20 8.69 7.69 -14.64
CA THR A 20 9.46 6.93 -13.66
C THR A 20 8.64 6.81 -12.38
N ALA A 21 8.24 5.58 -12.03
CA ALA A 21 7.70 5.27 -10.71
C ALA A 21 8.86 5.01 -9.75
N LYS A 22 9.12 5.94 -8.83
CA LYS A 22 10.09 5.71 -7.74
C LYS A 22 9.42 4.81 -6.70
N LYS A 23 9.98 3.63 -6.46
CA LYS A 23 9.52 2.75 -5.38
C LYS A 23 9.64 3.50 -4.05
N THR A 24 8.53 3.65 -3.33
CA THR A 24 8.53 4.22 -1.98
C THR A 24 9.44 3.38 -1.10
N ALA A 25 10.36 4.03 -0.38
CA ALA A 25 11.22 3.33 0.56
C ALA A 25 10.37 2.78 1.71
N VAL A 26 10.55 1.51 2.05
CA VAL A 26 9.92 0.92 3.24
C VAL A 26 10.39 1.74 4.46
N PRO A 27 9.50 2.26 5.31
CA PRO A 27 9.89 3.07 6.47
C PRO A 27 10.67 2.26 7.50
N ASP A 28 11.48 2.92 8.34
CA ASP A 28 12.19 2.25 9.44
C ASP A 28 11.43 2.42 10.75
N ILE A 29 10.76 1.37 11.19
CA ILE A 29 9.93 1.37 12.41
C ILE A 29 10.65 0.79 13.63
N SER A 30 11.96 0.59 13.57
CA SER A 30 12.73 0.01 14.68
C SER A 30 12.67 0.84 15.97
N HIS A 31 12.31 2.11 15.85
CA HIS A 31 12.10 3.02 16.97
C HIS A 31 10.75 2.77 17.68
N LEU A 32 9.84 2.02 17.05
CA LEU A 32 8.52 1.65 17.57
C LEU A 32 8.44 0.16 17.94
N VAL A 33 9.18 -0.70 17.24
CA VAL A 33 9.23 -2.14 17.49
C VAL A 33 10.66 -2.52 17.84
N SER A 34 10.93 -2.77 19.12
CA SER A 34 12.28 -3.16 19.59
C SER A 34 12.70 -4.54 19.07
N LYS A 35 13.97 -4.90 19.27
CA LYS A 35 14.49 -6.24 18.91
C LYS A 35 13.79 -7.33 19.73
N GLU A 36 13.57 -7.07 21.01
CA GLU A 36 12.90 -7.97 21.94
C GLU A 36 11.42 -8.12 21.57
N ASP A 37 10.76 -7.05 21.12
CA ASP A 37 9.39 -7.12 20.61
C ASP A 37 9.30 -7.91 19.32
N PHE A 38 10.23 -7.66 18.40
CA PHE A 38 10.28 -8.36 17.13
C PHE A 38 10.52 -9.87 17.30
N ALA A 39 11.38 -10.26 18.23
CA ALA A 39 11.68 -11.66 18.52
C ALA A 39 10.47 -12.44 19.08
N ARG A 40 9.41 -11.76 19.52
CA ARG A 40 8.15 -12.41 19.93
C ARG A 40 7.27 -12.77 18.75
N TYR A 41 7.53 -12.26 17.54
CA TYR A 41 6.78 -12.66 16.35
C TYR A 41 7.32 -13.98 15.81
N THR A 42 6.43 -14.94 15.56
CA THR A 42 6.83 -16.25 15.03
C THR A 42 7.22 -16.14 13.56
N ASP A 43 6.43 -15.43 12.79
CA ASP A 43 6.60 -15.22 11.36
C ASP A 43 5.89 -13.93 10.93
N VAL A 44 5.85 -13.69 9.60
CA VAL A 44 5.18 -12.52 9.04
C VAL A 44 3.67 -12.53 9.24
N ALA A 45 3.02 -13.70 9.32
CA ALA A 45 1.59 -13.78 9.54
C ALA A 45 1.24 -13.34 10.97
N ASP A 46 2.01 -13.82 11.96
CA ASP A 46 1.88 -13.38 13.36
C ASP A 46 2.17 -11.88 13.52
N PHE A 47 3.16 -11.35 12.80
CA PHE A 47 3.44 -9.92 12.77
C PHE A 47 2.26 -9.10 12.21
N ILE A 48 1.65 -9.56 11.11
CA ILE A 48 0.47 -8.91 10.52
C ILE A 48 -0.72 -8.99 11.47
N GLU A 49 -0.95 -10.14 12.08
CA GLU A 49 -2.07 -10.37 12.99
C GLU A 49 -1.98 -9.45 14.22
N ARG A 50 -0.79 -9.33 14.81
CA ARG A 50 -0.54 -8.54 16.03
C ARG A 50 -0.22 -7.07 15.78
N SER A 51 -0.20 -6.64 14.52
CA SER A 51 -0.08 -5.23 14.17
C SER A 51 -1.36 -4.46 14.52
N PRO A 52 -1.28 -3.20 15.01
CA PRO A 52 -2.39 -2.26 15.08
C PRO A 52 -3.36 -2.37 13.92
N LYS A 53 -4.64 -2.34 14.27
CA LYS A 53 -5.73 -2.39 13.31
C LYS A 53 -6.23 -1.00 13.05
N VAL A 54 -6.43 -0.70 11.78
CA VAL A 54 -7.03 0.53 11.31
C VAL A 54 -8.30 0.20 10.55
N THR A 55 -9.30 1.07 10.69
CA THR A 55 -10.58 0.93 10.01
C THR A 55 -10.77 2.09 9.07
N ILE A 56 -11.07 1.80 7.81
CA ILE A 56 -11.36 2.80 6.78
C ILE A 56 -12.80 2.66 6.31
N SER A 57 -13.42 3.77 5.98
CA SER A 57 -14.69 3.78 5.25
C SER A 57 -14.41 3.55 3.77
N VAL A 58 -15.15 2.64 3.15
CA VAL A 58 -15.08 2.38 1.71
C VAL A 58 -16.43 2.57 1.07
N ALA A 59 -16.43 2.90 -0.21
CA ALA A 59 -17.67 2.96 -0.97
C ALA A 59 -18.31 1.56 -1.01
N PRO A 60 -19.60 1.43 -0.66
CA PRO A 60 -20.35 0.20 -0.89
C PRO A 60 -20.37 -0.16 -2.38
N SER A 61 -20.30 -1.44 -2.69
CA SER A 61 -20.51 -1.97 -4.04
C SER A 61 -21.99 -1.90 -4.43
N LYS A 62 -22.28 -2.18 -5.70
CA LYS A 62 -23.66 -2.26 -6.16
C LYS A 62 -24.40 -3.39 -5.45
N GLU A 63 -23.75 -4.52 -5.25
CA GLU A 63 -24.28 -5.68 -4.56
C GLU A 63 -24.64 -5.32 -3.10
N ASP A 64 -23.77 -4.57 -2.41
CA ASP A 64 -24.06 -4.09 -1.06
C ASP A 64 -25.30 -3.17 -1.05
N ILE A 65 -25.46 -2.29 -2.05
CA ILE A 65 -26.59 -1.36 -2.15
C ILE A 65 -27.90 -2.10 -2.49
N ASP A 66 -27.84 -3.08 -3.39
CA ASP A 66 -29.00 -3.86 -3.81
C ASP A 66 -29.54 -4.73 -2.66
N GLU A 67 -28.66 -5.20 -1.77
CA GLU A 67 -29.02 -6.01 -0.60
C GLU A 67 -29.47 -5.15 0.61
N TYR A 68 -28.74 -4.08 0.92
CA TYR A 68 -28.91 -3.33 2.17
C TYR A 68 -29.52 -1.92 1.99
N GLY A 69 -29.73 -1.49 0.74
CA GLY A 69 -30.29 -0.19 0.38
C GLY A 69 -29.27 0.95 0.27
N LEU A 70 -29.72 2.10 -0.24
CA LEU A 70 -28.86 3.28 -0.52
C LEU A 70 -28.15 3.87 0.72
N GLN A 71 -28.64 3.55 1.92
CA GLN A 71 -28.11 4.08 3.18
C GLN A 71 -26.95 3.22 3.73
N VAL A 72 -26.59 2.13 3.03
CA VAL A 72 -25.56 1.20 3.50
C VAL A 72 -24.22 1.91 3.64
N ALA A 73 -23.53 1.66 4.75
CA ALA A 73 -22.16 2.08 4.98
C ALA A 73 -21.27 0.84 5.05
N LYS A 74 -20.11 0.91 4.41
CA LYS A 74 -19.14 -0.18 4.40
C LYS A 74 -17.81 0.30 4.97
N SER A 75 -17.23 -0.51 5.84
CA SER A 75 -15.90 -0.29 6.37
C SER A 75 -15.04 -1.53 6.18
N LEU A 76 -13.73 -1.31 6.07
CA LEU A 76 -12.73 -2.37 6.07
C LEU A 76 -11.81 -2.15 7.26
N THR A 77 -11.49 -3.23 7.96
CA THR A 77 -10.47 -3.24 9.00
C THR A 77 -9.29 -4.06 8.50
N GLY A 78 -8.10 -3.47 8.59
CA GLY A 78 -6.85 -4.14 8.20
C GLY A 78 -5.70 -3.73 9.10
N SER A 79 -4.52 -4.26 8.80
CA SER A 79 -3.31 -4.02 9.59
C SER A 79 -2.60 -2.75 9.14
N ASP A 80 -2.11 -1.98 10.09
CA ASP A 80 -1.15 -0.87 9.92
C ASP A 80 0.23 -1.40 10.34
N CYS A 81 0.90 -2.08 9.42
CA CYS A 81 2.16 -2.78 9.66
C CYS A 81 3.32 -1.80 9.79
N ASP A 82 3.27 -0.67 9.09
CA ASP A 82 4.31 0.35 9.07
C ASP A 82 4.11 1.49 10.09
N ARG A 83 3.02 1.43 10.86
CA ARG A 83 2.69 2.33 11.97
C ARG A 83 2.45 3.78 11.52
N ASP A 84 1.98 3.99 10.29
CA ASP A 84 1.67 5.31 9.74
C ASP A 84 0.18 5.70 9.88
N GLY A 85 -0.65 4.80 10.44
CA GLY A 85 -2.08 4.98 10.62
C GLY A 85 -2.93 4.64 9.40
N LYS A 86 -2.35 4.07 8.34
CA LYS A 86 -3.07 3.62 7.14
C LYS A 86 -3.14 2.11 7.05
N MET A 87 -4.13 1.65 6.29
CA MET A 87 -4.33 0.22 6.08
C MET A 87 -3.33 -0.26 5.02
N ASP A 88 -2.44 -1.16 5.42
CA ASP A 88 -1.41 -1.71 4.55
C ASP A 88 -1.91 -2.91 3.75
N ASP A 89 -1.37 -3.06 2.55
CA ASP A 89 -1.50 -4.28 1.79
C ASP A 89 -0.49 -5.35 2.25
N ASN A 90 -0.73 -6.60 1.83
CA ASN A 90 0.13 -7.71 2.18
C ASN A 90 1.60 -7.49 1.74
N PRO A 91 1.91 -7.02 0.52
CA PRO A 91 3.28 -6.70 0.12
C PRO A 91 3.98 -5.68 1.05
N THR A 92 3.28 -4.64 1.50
CA THR A 92 3.83 -3.62 2.40
C THR A 92 4.18 -4.22 3.75
N CYS A 93 3.26 -4.98 4.35
CA CYS A 93 3.51 -5.69 5.60
C CYS A 93 4.72 -6.64 5.53
N ASN A 94 4.83 -7.43 4.46
CA ASN A 94 5.98 -8.32 4.25
C ASN A 94 7.30 -7.54 4.17
N ALA A 95 7.29 -6.41 3.47
CA ALA A 95 8.48 -5.58 3.31
C ALA A 95 8.95 -4.97 4.63
N VAL A 96 8.01 -4.52 5.48
CA VAL A 96 8.31 -4.01 6.84
C VAL A 96 8.89 -5.09 7.72
N PHE A 97 8.24 -6.27 7.77
CA PHE A 97 8.72 -7.41 8.55
C PHE A 97 10.15 -7.79 8.17
N TYR A 98 10.41 -7.94 6.86
CA TYR A 98 11.73 -8.29 6.36
C TYR A 98 12.78 -7.24 6.66
N LYS A 99 12.42 -5.94 6.64
CA LYS A 99 13.34 -4.86 7.00
C LYS A 99 13.73 -4.90 8.47
N LEU A 100 12.79 -5.17 9.37
CA LEU A 100 13.09 -5.38 10.79
C LEU A 100 13.96 -6.63 11.00
N TRP A 101 13.65 -7.72 10.31
CA TRP A 101 14.45 -8.94 10.34
C TRP A 101 15.91 -8.67 9.92
N LEU A 102 16.14 -7.99 8.80
CA LEU A 102 17.49 -7.61 8.35
C LEU A 102 18.25 -6.73 9.36
N LYS A 103 17.52 -5.89 10.10
CA LYS A 103 18.11 -5.00 11.11
C LYS A 103 18.48 -5.73 12.39
N TYR A 104 17.67 -6.69 12.82
CA TYR A 104 17.83 -7.37 14.11
C TYR A 104 18.54 -8.73 14.06
N ALA A 105 18.50 -9.40 12.91
CA ALA A 105 19.20 -10.66 12.67
C ALA A 105 20.68 -10.48 12.31
N ARG A 106 21.17 -9.23 12.29
CA ARG A 106 22.60 -8.88 12.21
C ARG A 106 23.14 -8.53 13.59
#